data_AF-A0A3A8E9W3-F1
#
_entry.id   AF-A0A3A8E9W3-F1
#
_cell.length_a   1.000
_cell.length_b   1.000
_cell.length_c   1.000
_cell.angle_alpha   90.00
_cell.angle_beta   90.00
_cell.angle_gamma   90.00
#
_symmetry.space_group_name_H-M   'P 1'
#
loop_
_entity.id
_entity.type
_entity.pdbx_description
1 polymer ?
#
loop_
_entity_poly.entity_id
_entity_poly.type
_entity_poly.pdbx_seq_one_letter_code
_entity_poly.pdbx_strand_id
1 'polypeptide(L)'
;MNILIVGNGFDLSHYLPTKYDHFMDAMNAIENWDEDKGDMGFDDLFGKKYWHTDEETGEEWQNSFFQHTKAMYRTDEIKISVDQIKVLKEQLKDNVWYQYFSDHVREVKTWIDFENKIKNALYEISIFFLAVENVAKKNSQFSSVITHDEKVNNSVLINKHTSSVLDLLGILDCTFYKWLDGNLEQCSCNDEWINTRYKVKEKFIQENKLYKKIKFEAVENHLQSNINNFSQLFNEYLLLIESLFSKKIPSMKSDLKILKMSKIDKVFSFNYTSTFEHLYGTVGVDFLHGKISKNKEEVNIVLGVSELDKHSLMKYGFYGFLKYHQKLLNDTDYLFLDDSTELVQEIFSSSDYLDLGTNFNFYIWGHSLDSSDEQYIKELFSLNTDVDQNVRVIVLYFNKQAKFDSLANLLDILEKEKVEKWMKKGWLKFEENPDIAKLNGIEPVELPKISAS
;
A
#
# COMPACT_ATOMS: atom_id res chain seq x y z
N MET A 1 31.27 2.43 6.20
CA MET A 1 30.30 2.70 5.13
C MET A 1 28.97 3.11 5.74
N ASN A 2 28.26 4.06 5.12
CA ASN A 2 26.93 4.49 5.53
C ASN A 2 25.91 4.06 4.47
N ILE A 3 25.02 3.15 4.85
CA ILE A 3 23.94 2.62 4.03
C ILE A 3 22.64 3.22 4.55
N LEU A 4 21.85 3.83 3.67
CA LEU A 4 20.53 4.36 4.01
C LEU A 4 19.46 3.41 3.46
N ILE A 5 18.53 2.99 4.32
CA ILE A 5 17.33 2.24 3.97
C ILE A 5 16.15 3.18 4.18
N VAL A 6 15.44 3.54 3.11
CA VAL A 6 14.28 4.44 3.17
C VAL A 6 12.97 3.69 2.93
N GLY A 7 11.95 4.03 3.71
CA GLY A 7 10.55 3.63 3.49
C GLY A 7 9.63 4.85 3.45
N ASN A 8 8.31 4.65 3.40
CA ASN A 8 7.38 5.73 3.02
C ASN A 8 7.41 6.91 4.03
N GLY A 9 7.76 6.64 5.28
CA GLY A 9 8.02 7.67 6.28
C GLY A 9 9.12 8.66 5.90
N PHE A 10 10.04 8.31 5.00
CA PHE A 10 11.03 9.23 4.44
C PHE A 10 10.36 10.31 3.60
N ASP A 11 9.52 9.94 2.63
CA ASP A 11 8.75 10.87 1.79
C ASP A 11 7.85 11.78 2.66
N LEU A 12 7.23 11.18 3.69
CA LEU A 12 6.39 11.90 4.64
C LEU A 12 7.18 12.87 5.53
N SER A 13 8.41 12.52 5.90
CA SER A 13 9.31 13.45 6.60
C SER A 13 9.72 14.64 5.71
N HIS A 14 9.53 14.51 4.40
CA HIS A 14 9.70 15.57 3.39
C HIS A 14 8.36 16.17 2.93
N TYR A 15 7.27 15.87 3.65
CA TYR A 15 5.93 16.41 3.40
C TYR A 15 5.41 16.15 1.98
N LEU A 16 5.68 14.96 1.45
CA LEU A 16 5.10 14.51 0.18
C LEU A 16 3.91 13.59 0.45
N PRO A 17 2.76 13.83 -0.17
CA PRO A 17 1.55 13.04 0.11
C PRO A 17 1.60 11.65 -0.55
N THR A 18 2.41 10.75 -0.01
CA THR A 18 2.69 9.42 -0.62
C THR A 18 2.13 8.23 0.19
N LYS A 19 1.39 8.49 1.28
CA LYS A 19 0.60 7.45 1.96
C LYS A 19 -0.47 6.88 1.03
N TYR A 20 -0.81 5.62 1.24
CA TYR A 20 -1.97 5.01 0.61
C TYR A 20 -3.26 5.79 0.92
N ASP A 21 -3.41 6.33 2.13
CA ASP A 21 -4.54 7.21 2.47
C ASP A 21 -4.58 8.48 1.62
N HIS A 22 -3.43 9.13 1.37
CA HIS A 22 -3.38 10.30 0.51
C HIS A 22 -3.81 9.96 -0.93
N PHE A 23 -3.40 8.80 -1.44
CA PHE A 23 -3.87 8.31 -2.73
C PHE A 23 -5.39 8.10 -2.72
N MET A 24 -5.92 7.41 -1.71
CA MET A 24 -7.37 7.15 -1.62
C MET A 24 -8.18 8.44 -1.49
N ASP A 25 -7.68 9.43 -0.74
CA ASP A 25 -8.29 10.75 -0.61
C ASP A 25 -8.32 11.49 -1.96
N ALA A 26 -7.21 11.47 -2.70
CA ALA A 26 -7.12 12.08 -4.02
C ALA A 26 -8.05 11.40 -5.04
N MET A 27 -8.09 10.07 -5.07
CA MET A 27 -8.99 9.33 -5.95
C MET A 27 -10.45 9.60 -5.62
N ASN A 28 -10.81 9.64 -4.33
CA ASN A 28 -12.16 9.98 -3.90
C ASN A 28 -12.54 11.44 -4.26
N ALA A 29 -11.59 12.38 -4.19
CA ALA A 29 -11.82 13.75 -4.65
C ALA A 29 -12.10 13.80 -6.16
N ILE A 30 -11.36 13.03 -6.96
CA ILE A 30 -11.55 12.93 -8.42
C ILE A 30 -12.90 12.27 -8.76
N GLU A 31 -13.24 11.16 -8.10
CA GLU A 31 -14.50 10.43 -8.32
C GLU A 31 -15.71 11.35 -8.12
N ASN A 32 -15.65 12.22 -7.11
CA ASN A 32 -16.73 13.13 -6.72
C ASN A 32 -16.59 14.55 -7.27
N TRP A 33 -15.65 14.81 -8.19
CA TRP A 33 -15.44 16.15 -8.72
C TRP A 33 -16.60 16.60 -9.62
N ASP A 34 -17.01 17.86 -9.49
CA ASP A 34 -17.98 18.46 -10.41
C ASP A 34 -17.24 19.03 -11.63
N GLU A 35 -17.44 18.41 -12.79
CA GLU A 35 -16.75 18.75 -14.04
C GLU A 35 -17.06 20.18 -14.52
N ASP A 36 -18.18 20.75 -14.11
CA ASP A 36 -18.55 22.14 -14.44
C ASP A 36 -17.64 23.16 -13.73
N LYS A 37 -16.94 22.76 -12.66
CA LYS A 37 -15.93 23.58 -11.99
C LYS A 37 -14.61 23.69 -12.77
N GLY A 38 -14.43 22.87 -13.79
CA GLY A 38 -13.23 22.85 -14.64
C GLY A 38 -12.12 21.96 -14.11
N ASP A 39 -10.88 22.33 -14.42
CA ASP A 39 -9.67 21.56 -14.08
C ASP A 39 -9.43 21.51 -12.56
N MET A 40 -8.90 20.39 -12.06
CA MET A 40 -8.55 20.24 -10.64
C MET A 40 -7.11 20.66 -10.36
N GLY A 41 -6.90 21.39 -9.27
CA GLY A 41 -5.61 21.67 -8.68
C GLY A 41 -5.31 20.83 -7.44
N PHE A 42 -4.17 21.09 -6.79
CA PHE A 42 -3.77 20.40 -5.57
C PHE A 42 -4.77 20.60 -4.40
N ASP A 43 -5.31 21.80 -4.29
CA ASP A 43 -6.27 22.14 -3.23
C ASP A 43 -7.59 21.36 -3.40
N ASP A 44 -7.99 21.06 -4.63
CA ASP A 44 -9.19 20.26 -4.92
C ASP A 44 -9.00 18.79 -4.54
N LEU A 45 -7.77 18.27 -4.63
CA LEU A 45 -7.44 16.90 -4.24
C LEU A 45 -7.43 16.72 -2.71
N PHE A 46 -6.87 17.68 -1.98
CA PHE A 46 -6.54 17.50 -0.55
C PHE A 46 -7.22 18.47 0.41
N GLY A 47 -7.93 19.49 -0.08
CA GLY A 47 -8.42 20.58 0.76
C GLY A 47 -9.41 20.15 1.84
N LYS A 48 -10.14 19.05 1.64
CA LYS A 48 -10.98 18.42 2.67
C LYS A 48 -10.18 17.92 3.89
N LYS A 49 -8.86 17.78 3.77
CA LYS A 49 -7.93 17.37 4.83
C LYS A 49 -7.15 18.52 5.45
N TYR A 50 -7.39 19.76 5.00
CA TYR A 50 -6.64 20.93 5.49
C TYR A 50 -7.04 21.35 6.90
N TRP A 51 -8.27 21.06 7.29
CA TRP A 51 -8.83 21.43 8.57
C TRP A 51 -9.36 20.19 9.27
N HIS A 52 -9.04 20.08 10.54
CA HIS A 52 -9.60 19.09 11.46
C HIS A 52 -10.54 19.80 12.40
N THR A 53 -11.60 19.11 12.81
CA THR A 53 -12.55 19.58 13.80
C THR A 53 -12.70 18.52 14.87
N ASP A 54 -12.55 18.91 16.13
CA ASP A 54 -12.84 18.04 17.26
C ASP A 54 -14.36 17.81 17.37
N GLU A 55 -14.79 16.55 17.35
CA GLU A 55 -16.23 16.21 17.32
C GLU A 55 -16.96 16.58 18.62
N GLU A 56 -16.26 16.69 19.76
CA GLU A 56 -16.86 16.98 21.06
C GLU A 56 -16.90 18.47 21.37
N THR A 57 -15.83 19.19 21.05
CA THR A 57 -15.61 20.60 21.41
C THR A 57 -15.86 21.57 20.26
N GLY A 58 -15.81 21.09 19.01
CA GLY A 58 -15.90 21.91 17.81
C GLY A 58 -14.64 22.75 17.53
N GLU A 59 -13.55 22.52 18.26
CA GLU A 59 -12.28 23.23 18.02
C GLU A 59 -11.70 22.81 16.65
N GLU A 60 -11.27 23.80 15.87
CA GLU A 60 -10.69 23.57 14.55
C GLU A 60 -9.19 23.90 14.52
N TRP A 61 -8.40 23.03 13.90
CA TRP A 61 -6.98 23.30 13.66
C TRP A 61 -6.55 22.87 12.25
N GLN A 62 -5.49 23.51 11.75
CA GLN A 62 -4.96 23.21 10.43
C GLN A 62 -4.08 21.96 10.44
N ASN A 63 -4.13 21.23 9.34
CA ASN A 63 -3.29 20.07 9.10
C ASN A 63 -1.86 20.50 8.79
N SER A 64 -0.99 20.40 9.78
CA SER A 64 0.42 20.79 9.66
C SER A 64 1.16 20.10 8.52
N PHE A 65 0.77 18.88 8.13
CA PHE A 65 1.40 18.18 7.01
C PHE A 65 1.22 18.95 5.69
N PHE A 66 0.00 19.36 5.37
CA PHE A 66 -0.29 20.12 4.15
C PHE A 66 0.18 21.57 4.22
N GLN A 67 0.21 22.17 5.43
CA GLN A 67 0.84 23.49 5.62
C GLN A 67 2.31 23.45 5.15
N HIS A 68 3.07 22.43 5.57
CA HIS A 68 4.47 22.30 5.16
C HIS A 68 4.61 21.84 3.70
N THR A 69 3.70 20.99 3.20
CA THR A 69 3.69 20.60 1.78
C THR A 69 3.63 21.85 0.88
N LYS A 70 2.69 22.76 1.14
CA LYS A 70 2.55 24.02 0.38
C LYS A 70 3.68 25.03 0.66
N ALA A 71 4.31 24.96 1.83
CA ALA A 71 5.49 25.78 2.15
C ALA A 71 6.76 25.30 1.44
N MET A 72 6.83 24.02 1.05
CA MET A 72 8.02 23.38 0.47
C MET A 72 7.98 23.28 -1.05
N TYR A 73 6.79 23.12 -1.63
CA TYR A 73 6.60 22.83 -3.05
C TYR A 73 5.58 23.80 -3.69
N ARG A 74 5.74 24.09 -4.98
CA ARG A 74 4.75 24.86 -5.75
C ARG A 74 3.57 23.98 -6.15
N THR A 75 2.64 23.82 -5.22
CA THR A 75 1.44 22.99 -5.40
C THR A 75 0.43 23.60 -6.36
N ASP A 76 0.48 24.92 -6.59
CA ASP A 76 -0.38 25.67 -7.51
C ASP A 76 -0.16 25.29 -8.98
N GLU A 77 0.99 24.71 -9.31
CA GLU A 77 1.30 24.22 -10.65
C GLU A 77 0.78 22.80 -10.91
N ILE A 78 0.20 22.11 -9.92
CA ILE A 78 -0.48 20.82 -10.12
C ILE A 78 -1.81 21.08 -10.82
N LYS A 79 -2.05 20.39 -11.93
CA LYS A 79 -3.26 20.55 -12.72
C LYS A 79 -3.67 19.25 -13.38
N ILE A 80 -4.92 18.85 -13.19
CA ILE A 80 -5.56 17.71 -13.86
C ILE A 80 -6.70 18.27 -14.71
N SER A 81 -6.63 18.04 -16.02
CA SER A 81 -7.65 18.56 -16.94
C SER A 81 -8.99 17.85 -16.79
N VAL A 82 -10.09 18.51 -17.15
CA VAL A 82 -11.44 17.90 -17.18
C VAL A 82 -11.48 16.58 -17.97
N ASP A 83 -10.77 16.50 -19.09
CA ASP A 83 -10.73 15.28 -19.90
C ASP A 83 -10.01 14.14 -19.17
N GLN A 84 -8.91 14.44 -18.46
CA GLN A 84 -8.24 13.44 -17.60
C GLN A 84 -9.13 13.01 -16.44
N ILE A 85 -9.88 13.95 -15.83
CA ILE A 85 -10.81 13.65 -14.73
C ILE A 85 -11.88 12.65 -15.19
N LYS A 86 -12.48 12.84 -16.36
CA LYS A 86 -13.47 11.92 -16.93
C LYS A 86 -12.91 10.51 -17.10
N VAL A 87 -11.71 10.39 -17.67
CA VAL A 87 -11.03 9.10 -17.86
C VAL A 87 -10.76 8.43 -16.51
N LEU A 88 -10.25 9.19 -15.53
CA LEU A 88 -9.98 8.67 -14.19
C LEU A 88 -11.25 8.21 -13.49
N LYS A 89 -12.36 8.96 -13.59
CA LYS A 89 -13.66 8.56 -13.03
C LYS A 89 -14.14 7.23 -13.60
N GLU A 90 -14.03 7.01 -14.90
CA GLU A 90 -14.39 5.74 -15.53
C GLU A 90 -13.48 4.60 -15.02
N GLN A 91 -12.18 4.82 -14.96
CA GLN A 91 -11.21 3.84 -14.45
C GLN A 91 -11.46 3.48 -12.98
N LEU A 92 -11.76 4.45 -12.12
CA LEU A 92 -12.07 4.24 -10.70
C LEU A 92 -13.37 3.45 -10.53
N LYS A 93 -14.43 3.83 -11.28
CA LYS A 93 -15.71 3.14 -11.24
C LYS A 93 -15.60 1.68 -11.65
N ASP A 94 -14.82 1.38 -12.68
CA ASP A 94 -14.68 0.03 -13.22
C ASP A 94 -13.68 -0.85 -12.44
N ASN A 95 -12.78 -0.24 -11.66
CA ASN A 95 -11.75 -0.97 -10.93
C ASN A 95 -12.27 -1.56 -9.62
N VAL A 96 -12.44 -2.88 -9.59
CA VAL A 96 -13.02 -3.58 -8.43
C VAL A 96 -12.15 -3.55 -7.17
N TRP A 97 -10.82 -3.41 -7.31
CA TRP A 97 -9.93 -3.28 -6.15
C TRP A 97 -10.05 -1.91 -5.53
N TYR A 98 -10.11 -0.85 -6.35
CA TYR A 98 -10.39 0.49 -5.84
C TYR A 98 -11.73 0.54 -5.11
N GLN A 99 -12.80 -0.05 -5.68
CA GLN A 99 -14.11 -0.09 -5.02
C GLN A 99 -14.05 -0.82 -3.67
N TYR A 100 -13.36 -1.96 -3.60
CA TYR A 100 -13.13 -2.69 -2.35
C TYR A 100 -12.31 -1.89 -1.32
N PHE A 101 -11.25 -1.21 -1.74
CA PHE A 101 -10.45 -0.36 -0.86
C PHE A 101 -11.21 0.88 -0.38
N SER A 102 -11.96 1.53 -1.29
CA SER A 102 -12.75 2.72 -0.99
C SER A 102 -13.87 2.41 0.00
N ASP A 103 -14.48 1.24 -0.09
CA ASP A 103 -15.48 0.78 0.87
C ASP A 103 -14.90 0.73 2.29
N HIS A 104 -13.72 0.14 2.46
CA HIS A 104 -13.02 0.11 3.74
C HIS A 104 -12.72 1.50 4.31
N VAL A 105 -12.20 2.40 3.47
CA VAL A 105 -11.86 3.77 3.90
C VAL A 105 -13.11 4.54 4.35
N ARG A 106 -14.25 4.34 3.67
CA ARG A 106 -15.53 4.97 4.03
C ARG A 106 -16.13 4.40 5.32
N GLU A 107 -16.14 3.07 5.48
CA GLU A 107 -16.84 2.41 6.58
C GLU A 107 -16.03 2.37 7.88
N VAL A 108 -14.72 2.12 7.79
CA VAL A 108 -13.89 1.89 8.99
C VAL A 108 -13.15 3.17 9.43
N LYS A 109 -13.02 4.17 8.53
CA LYS A 109 -12.33 5.46 8.79
C LYS A 109 -10.92 5.30 9.37
N THR A 110 -10.23 4.20 9.06
CA THR A 110 -8.85 3.91 9.50
C THR A 110 -7.87 3.97 8.34
N TRP A 111 -6.57 4.07 8.66
CA TRP A 111 -5.47 3.96 7.70
C TRP A 111 -5.60 2.68 6.88
N ILE A 112 -5.33 2.76 5.57
CA ILE A 112 -5.37 1.60 4.69
C ILE A 112 -3.98 0.99 4.49
N ASP A 113 -3.96 -0.34 4.54
CA ASP A 113 -2.83 -1.20 4.18
C ASP A 113 -3.31 -2.10 3.04
N PHE A 114 -2.82 -1.84 1.82
CA PHE A 114 -3.30 -2.54 0.62
C PHE A 114 -2.97 -4.02 0.67
N GLU A 115 -1.76 -4.38 1.09
CA GLU A 115 -1.26 -5.74 1.18
C GLU A 115 -2.14 -6.56 2.14
N ASN A 116 -2.44 -6.04 3.33
CA ASN A 116 -3.35 -6.70 4.27
C ASN A 116 -4.79 -6.76 3.75
N LYS A 117 -5.27 -5.73 3.04
CA LYS A 117 -6.61 -5.75 2.44
C LYS A 117 -6.73 -6.76 1.30
N ILE A 118 -5.70 -6.88 0.46
CA ILE A 118 -5.59 -7.90 -0.58
C ILE A 118 -5.57 -9.28 0.07
N LYS A 119 -4.78 -9.48 1.13
CA LYS A 119 -4.74 -10.76 1.88
C LYS A 119 -6.13 -11.18 2.37
N ASN A 120 -6.88 -10.24 2.96
CA ASN A 120 -8.23 -10.50 3.45
C ASN A 120 -9.21 -10.82 2.29
N ALA A 121 -9.14 -10.08 1.18
CA ALA A 121 -9.95 -10.37 0.00
C ALA A 121 -9.67 -11.77 -0.57
N LEU A 122 -8.40 -12.15 -0.69
CA LEU A 122 -7.99 -13.47 -1.16
C LEU A 122 -8.46 -14.57 -0.21
N TYR A 123 -8.44 -14.34 1.10
CA TYR A 123 -9.01 -15.26 2.07
C TYR A 123 -10.51 -15.50 1.83
N GLU A 124 -11.30 -14.45 1.63
CA GLU A 124 -12.74 -14.57 1.33
C GLU A 124 -13.00 -15.29 -0.01
N ILE A 125 -12.18 -15.03 -1.04
CA ILE A 125 -12.23 -15.77 -2.31
C ILE A 125 -11.96 -17.26 -2.10
N SER A 126 -11.01 -17.60 -1.22
CA SER A 126 -10.68 -19.00 -0.93
C SER A 126 -11.85 -19.75 -0.28
N ILE A 127 -12.57 -19.10 0.64
CA ILE A 127 -13.79 -19.64 1.27
C ILE A 127 -14.83 -19.94 0.19
N PHE A 128 -15.06 -19.01 -0.73
CA PHE A 128 -16.00 -19.18 -1.82
C PHE A 128 -15.61 -20.31 -2.77
N PHE A 129 -14.33 -20.39 -3.17
CA PHE A 129 -13.86 -21.46 -4.05
C PHE A 129 -14.05 -22.84 -3.41
N LEU A 130 -13.73 -22.97 -2.11
CA LEU A 130 -13.97 -24.20 -1.37
C LEU A 130 -15.46 -24.55 -1.28
N ALA A 131 -16.32 -23.57 -1.02
CA ALA A 131 -17.76 -23.77 -0.96
C ALA A 131 -18.33 -24.26 -2.32
N VAL A 132 -17.88 -23.67 -3.42
CA VAL A 132 -18.27 -24.06 -4.78
C VAL A 132 -17.81 -25.49 -5.10
N GLU A 133 -16.55 -25.83 -4.80
CA GLU A 133 -16.02 -27.18 -5.02
C GLU A 133 -16.78 -28.23 -4.22
N ASN A 134 -17.15 -27.93 -2.98
CA ASN A 134 -17.93 -28.84 -2.13
C ASN A 134 -19.32 -29.13 -2.71
N VAL A 135 -19.97 -28.13 -3.31
CA VAL A 135 -21.26 -28.32 -3.99
C VAL A 135 -21.08 -29.10 -5.30
N ALA A 136 -20.08 -28.75 -6.10
CA ALA A 136 -19.80 -29.40 -7.39
C ALA A 136 -19.38 -30.87 -7.26
N LYS A 137 -18.70 -31.25 -6.15
CA LYS A 137 -18.39 -32.66 -5.86
C LYS A 137 -19.62 -33.49 -5.52
N LYS A 138 -20.62 -32.87 -4.87
CA LYS A 138 -21.87 -33.54 -4.46
C LYS A 138 -22.88 -33.62 -5.61
N ASN A 139 -22.89 -32.62 -6.48
CA ASN A 139 -23.90 -32.44 -7.51
C ASN A 139 -23.27 -32.06 -8.86
N SER A 140 -23.75 -32.64 -9.95
CA SER A 140 -23.31 -32.24 -11.31
C SER A 140 -23.70 -30.80 -11.67
N GLN A 141 -24.62 -30.18 -10.92
CA GLN A 141 -25.05 -28.80 -11.08
C GLN A 141 -25.01 -28.06 -9.73
N PHE A 142 -24.51 -26.82 -9.72
CA PHE A 142 -24.66 -25.91 -8.59
C PHE A 142 -25.59 -24.75 -8.95
N SER A 143 -26.34 -24.23 -7.98
CA SER A 143 -27.09 -22.99 -8.12
C SER A 143 -26.12 -21.82 -8.10
N SER A 144 -26.24 -20.92 -9.08
CA SER A 144 -25.49 -19.66 -9.10
C SER A 144 -25.90 -18.70 -7.99
N VAL A 145 -26.99 -18.98 -7.28
CA VAL A 145 -27.49 -18.18 -6.16
C VAL A 145 -26.77 -18.59 -4.88
N ILE A 146 -26.25 -17.59 -4.16
CA ILE A 146 -25.63 -17.76 -2.86
C ILE A 146 -26.74 -17.83 -1.80
N THR A 147 -26.63 -18.82 -0.90
CA THR A 147 -27.52 -18.94 0.26
C THR A 147 -26.76 -18.60 1.54
N HIS A 148 -27.52 -18.17 2.54
CA HIS A 148 -27.07 -18.09 3.94
C HIS A 148 -27.82 -19.09 4.84
N ASP A 149 -28.67 -19.94 4.25
CA ASP A 149 -29.43 -21.00 4.93
C ASP A 149 -28.95 -22.38 4.45
N GLU A 150 -28.59 -23.24 5.40
CA GLU A 150 -28.07 -24.60 5.18
C GLU A 150 -29.09 -25.56 4.54
N LYS A 151 -30.38 -25.21 4.53
CA LYS A 151 -31.46 -26.10 4.06
C LYS A 151 -31.65 -26.10 2.54
N VAL A 152 -30.93 -25.26 1.80
CA VAL A 152 -31.09 -25.15 0.35
C VAL A 152 -30.15 -26.13 -0.36
N ASN A 153 -30.73 -27.13 -1.03
CA ASN A 153 -29.94 -28.09 -1.81
C ASN A 153 -29.30 -27.41 -3.03
N ASN A 154 -28.07 -27.81 -3.33
CA ASN A 154 -27.28 -27.39 -4.50
C ASN A 154 -26.84 -25.91 -4.51
N SER A 155 -27.01 -25.14 -3.43
CA SER A 155 -26.55 -23.75 -3.34
C SER A 155 -25.18 -23.62 -2.67
N VAL A 156 -24.44 -22.56 -3.04
CA VAL A 156 -23.18 -22.19 -2.40
C VAL A 156 -23.48 -21.47 -1.09
N LEU A 157 -23.02 -22.04 0.02
CA LEU A 157 -23.17 -21.47 1.36
C LEU A 157 -21.90 -20.72 1.75
N ILE A 158 -22.01 -19.40 1.85
CA ILE A 158 -20.98 -18.50 2.39
C ILE A 158 -21.65 -17.44 3.27
N ASN A 159 -20.90 -16.80 4.17
CA ASN A 159 -21.47 -15.79 5.05
C ASN A 159 -21.73 -14.47 4.28
N LYS A 160 -22.44 -13.53 4.93
CA LYS A 160 -22.77 -12.23 4.33
C LYS A 160 -21.55 -11.35 4.08
N HIS A 161 -20.54 -11.40 4.96
CA HIS A 161 -19.30 -10.65 4.79
C HIS A 161 -18.55 -11.10 3.52
N THR A 162 -18.33 -12.42 3.37
CA THR A 162 -17.77 -13.02 2.15
C THR A 162 -18.55 -12.58 0.91
N SER A 163 -19.88 -12.59 0.98
CA SER A 163 -20.72 -12.21 -0.16
C SER A 163 -20.57 -10.74 -0.54
N SER A 164 -20.50 -9.85 0.46
CA SER A 164 -20.25 -8.42 0.24
C SER A 164 -18.88 -8.17 -0.40
N VAL A 165 -17.82 -8.81 0.13
CA VAL A 165 -16.47 -8.70 -0.43
C VAL A 165 -16.43 -9.18 -1.89
N LEU A 166 -17.09 -10.30 -2.20
CA LEU A 166 -17.14 -10.82 -3.57
C LEU A 166 -17.99 -9.96 -4.51
N ASP A 167 -18.99 -9.23 -4.01
CA ASP A 167 -19.77 -8.26 -4.79
C ASP A 167 -18.89 -7.04 -5.14
N LEU A 168 -18.17 -6.48 -4.16
CA LEU A 168 -17.20 -5.39 -4.36
C LEU A 168 -16.09 -5.78 -5.35
N LEU A 169 -15.59 -7.02 -5.26
CA LEU A 169 -14.60 -7.57 -6.20
C LEU A 169 -15.22 -7.92 -7.58
N GLY A 170 -16.52 -7.70 -7.76
CA GLY A 170 -17.23 -7.89 -9.01
C GLY A 170 -17.39 -9.35 -9.42
N ILE A 171 -17.36 -10.28 -8.46
CA ILE A 171 -17.55 -11.73 -8.63
C ILE A 171 -19.03 -12.11 -8.49
N LEU A 172 -19.73 -11.44 -7.57
CA LEU A 172 -21.17 -11.58 -7.37
C LEU A 172 -21.91 -10.34 -7.88
N ASP A 173 -23.20 -10.50 -8.13
CA ASP A 173 -24.18 -9.42 -8.24
C ASP A 173 -25.06 -9.46 -6.98
N CYS A 174 -25.11 -8.35 -6.23
CA CYS A 174 -26.07 -8.14 -5.16
C CYS A 174 -27.38 -7.53 -5.68
N THR A 175 -28.51 -8.10 -5.29
CA THR A 175 -29.84 -7.54 -5.53
C THR A 175 -30.54 -7.24 -4.22
N PHE A 176 -31.04 -6.01 -4.07
CA PHE A 176 -31.75 -5.52 -2.88
C PHE A 176 -33.25 -5.70 -3.04
N TYR A 177 -33.94 -6.00 -1.94
CA TYR A 177 -35.38 -6.20 -1.92
C TYR A 177 -36.04 -5.45 -0.75
N LYS A 178 -37.26 -4.95 -0.98
CA LYS A 178 -38.13 -4.33 0.03
C LYS A 178 -39.56 -4.89 -0.08
N TRP A 179 -40.35 -4.74 0.99
CA TRP A 179 -41.77 -5.04 0.93
C TRP A 179 -42.52 -3.87 0.27
N LEU A 180 -43.25 -4.16 -0.80
CA LEU A 180 -44.19 -3.26 -1.45
C LEU A 180 -45.53 -4.00 -1.55
N ASP A 181 -46.56 -3.44 -0.91
CA ASP A 181 -47.92 -3.99 -0.90
C ASP A 181 -48.02 -5.50 -0.54
N GLY A 182 -47.18 -5.95 0.40
CA GLY A 182 -47.14 -7.35 0.83
C GLY A 182 -46.39 -8.29 -0.11
N ASN A 183 -45.77 -7.77 -1.18
CA ASN A 183 -44.88 -8.51 -2.08
C ASN A 183 -43.42 -8.08 -1.89
N LEU A 184 -42.51 -9.04 -2.07
CA LEU A 184 -41.08 -8.77 -2.04
C LEU A 184 -40.63 -8.29 -3.43
N GLU A 185 -40.31 -7.01 -3.55
CA GLU A 185 -39.91 -6.38 -4.81
C GLU A 185 -38.46 -5.93 -4.77
N GLN A 186 -37.80 -5.94 -5.93
CA GLN A 186 -36.42 -5.46 -6.09
C GLN A 186 -36.37 -3.93 -5.93
N CYS A 187 -35.33 -3.42 -5.28
CA CYS A 187 -35.16 -1.99 -5.02
C CYS A 187 -33.72 -1.51 -5.24
N SER A 188 -33.51 -0.20 -5.12
CA SER A 188 -32.18 0.41 -5.16
C SER A 188 -31.40 0.10 -3.89
N CYS A 189 -30.06 0.10 -3.95
CA CYS A 189 -29.20 0.02 -2.77
C CYS A 189 -29.39 1.21 -1.81
N ASN A 190 -29.86 2.36 -2.33
CA ASN A 190 -30.13 3.57 -1.56
C ASN A 190 -31.52 3.60 -0.91
N ASP A 191 -32.38 2.61 -1.19
CA ASP A 191 -33.70 2.49 -0.56
C ASP A 191 -33.61 1.79 0.81
N GLU A 192 -34.62 1.94 1.66
CA GLU A 192 -34.78 1.07 2.84
C GLU A 192 -35.12 -0.36 2.40
N TRP A 193 -34.10 -1.22 2.37
CA TRP A 193 -34.21 -2.63 1.99
C TRP A 193 -34.23 -3.55 3.23
N ILE A 194 -34.81 -4.74 3.05
CA ILE A 194 -34.98 -5.74 4.13
C ILE A 194 -34.19 -7.02 3.87
N ASN A 195 -33.80 -7.26 2.60
CA ASN A 195 -33.12 -8.47 2.20
C ASN A 195 -32.23 -8.24 0.98
N THR A 196 -31.19 -9.05 0.86
CA THR A 196 -30.23 -9.06 -0.24
C THR A 196 -30.11 -10.48 -0.79
N ARG A 197 -30.01 -10.62 -2.11
CA ARG A 197 -29.66 -11.89 -2.75
C ARG A 197 -28.41 -11.71 -3.60
N TYR A 198 -27.47 -12.62 -3.43
CA TYR A 198 -26.24 -12.63 -4.21
C TYR A 198 -26.27 -13.74 -5.26
N LYS A 199 -25.77 -13.45 -6.45
CA LYS A 199 -25.63 -14.41 -7.54
C LYS A 199 -24.26 -14.30 -8.19
N VAL A 200 -23.64 -15.41 -8.54
CA VAL A 200 -22.39 -15.41 -9.32
C VAL A 200 -22.62 -14.79 -10.69
N LYS A 201 -21.79 -13.82 -11.09
CA LYS A 201 -21.90 -13.18 -12.41
C LYS A 201 -21.74 -14.21 -13.53
N GLU A 202 -22.59 -14.11 -14.55
CA GLU A 202 -22.65 -15.07 -15.66
C GLU A 202 -21.31 -15.24 -16.39
N LYS A 203 -20.48 -14.18 -16.46
CA LYS A 203 -19.14 -14.25 -17.08
C LYS A 203 -18.22 -15.28 -16.42
N PHE A 204 -18.44 -15.65 -15.17
CA PHE A 204 -17.66 -16.66 -14.44
C PHE A 204 -18.27 -18.06 -14.48
N ILE A 205 -19.44 -18.22 -15.10
CA ILE A 205 -20.14 -19.50 -15.17
C ILE A 205 -19.82 -20.18 -16.50
N GLN A 206 -19.58 -21.48 -16.45
CA GLN A 206 -19.61 -22.37 -17.60
C GLN A 206 -20.73 -23.39 -17.40
N GLU A 207 -21.66 -23.42 -18.34
CA GLU A 207 -22.84 -24.28 -18.26
C GLU A 207 -23.05 -25.06 -19.56
N ASN A 208 -23.43 -26.33 -19.42
CA ASN A 208 -24.01 -27.13 -20.48
C ASN A 208 -25.10 -28.04 -19.89
N LYS A 209 -25.71 -28.88 -20.73
CA LYS A 209 -26.83 -29.76 -20.31
C LYS A 209 -26.49 -30.72 -19.16
N LEU A 210 -25.21 -31.05 -18.95
CA LEU A 210 -24.75 -32.04 -17.99
C LEU A 210 -24.19 -31.41 -16.72
N TYR A 211 -23.58 -30.22 -16.82
CA TYR A 211 -22.99 -29.56 -15.68
C TYR A 211 -23.02 -28.04 -15.74
N LYS A 212 -22.92 -27.45 -14.55
CA LYS A 212 -22.64 -26.03 -14.33
C LYS A 212 -21.41 -25.94 -13.43
N LYS A 213 -20.40 -25.16 -13.81
CA LYS A 213 -19.19 -24.94 -13.00
C LYS A 213 -18.73 -23.48 -13.04
N ILE A 214 -17.94 -23.07 -12.06
CA ILE A 214 -17.26 -21.78 -12.07
C ILE A 214 -15.94 -21.91 -12.83
N LYS A 215 -15.63 -20.90 -13.65
CA LYS A 215 -14.33 -20.72 -14.28
C LYS A 215 -13.43 -19.96 -13.32
N PHE A 216 -12.77 -20.67 -12.40
CA PHE A 216 -11.89 -20.05 -11.40
C PHE A 216 -10.76 -19.23 -12.04
N GLU A 217 -10.19 -19.70 -13.15
CA GLU A 217 -9.22 -18.94 -13.96
C GLU A 217 -9.80 -17.62 -14.49
N ALA A 218 -11.09 -17.56 -14.83
CA ALA A 218 -11.70 -16.31 -15.26
C ALA A 218 -11.86 -15.31 -14.11
N VAL A 219 -12.07 -15.80 -12.88
CA VAL A 219 -12.09 -14.96 -11.66
C VAL A 219 -10.68 -14.43 -11.38
N GLU A 220 -9.67 -15.31 -11.44
CA GLU A 220 -8.26 -14.94 -11.28
C GLU A 220 -7.85 -13.84 -12.28
N ASN A 221 -8.05 -14.08 -13.59
CA ASN A 221 -7.71 -13.11 -14.63
C ASN A 221 -8.43 -11.77 -14.46
N HIS A 222 -9.71 -11.80 -14.04
CA HIS A 222 -10.47 -10.59 -13.73
C HIS A 222 -9.81 -9.80 -12.60
N LEU A 223 -9.46 -10.45 -11.50
CA LEU A 223 -8.82 -9.79 -10.36
C LEU A 223 -7.41 -9.32 -10.69
N GLN A 224 -6.63 -10.11 -11.42
CA GLN A 224 -5.25 -9.78 -11.81
C GLN A 224 -5.23 -8.58 -12.75
N SER A 225 -6.12 -8.52 -13.74
CA SER A 225 -6.22 -7.35 -14.62
C SER A 225 -6.63 -6.10 -13.85
N ASN A 226 -7.54 -6.22 -12.88
CA ASN A 226 -7.97 -5.08 -12.09
C ASN A 226 -6.87 -4.58 -11.13
N ILE A 227 -6.08 -5.46 -10.51
CA ILE A 227 -5.00 -5.01 -9.63
C ILE A 227 -3.87 -4.36 -10.44
N ASN A 228 -3.59 -4.85 -11.65
CA ASN A 228 -2.63 -4.19 -12.55
C ASN A 228 -3.10 -2.77 -12.94
N ASN A 229 -4.40 -2.61 -13.27
CA ASN A 229 -4.97 -1.29 -13.54
C ASN A 229 -4.92 -0.39 -12.29
N PHE A 230 -5.12 -0.95 -11.09
CA PHE A 230 -5.00 -0.22 -9.83
C PHE A 230 -3.57 0.26 -9.60
N SER A 231 -2.57 -0.61 -9.83
CA SER A 231 -1.15 -0.24 -9.76
C SER A 231 -0.78 0.87 -10.75
N GLN A 232 -1.40 0.89 -11.94
CA GLN A 232 -1.23 1.98 -12.90
C GLN A 232 -1.81 3.30 -12.38
N LEU A 233 -3.02 3.29 -11.80
CA LEU A 233 -3.61 4.48 -11.16
C LEU A 233 -2.72 5.00 -10.04
N PHE A 234 -2.18 4.11 -9.22
CA PHE A 234 -1.27 4.47 -8.14
C PHE A 234 0.05 5.05 -8.67
N ASN A 235 0.62 4.46 -9.72
CA ASN A 235 1.79 5.00 -10.43
C ASN A 235 1.54 6.41 -10.97
N GLU A 236 0.41 6.64 -11.65
CA GLU A 236 0.05 7.96 -12.20
C GLU A 236 -0.10 9.01 -11.10
N TYR A 237 -0.72 8.65 -9.98
CA TYR A 237 -0.79 9.51 -8.80
C TYR A 237 0.59 9.86 -8.24
N LEU A 238 1.46 8.87 -8.05
CA LEU A 238 2.79 9.12 -7.51
C LEU A 238 3.66 9.95 -8.47
N LEU A 239 3.51 9.79 -9.79
CA LEU A 239 4.15 10.67 -10.78
C LEU A 239 3.66 12.12 -10.68
N LEU A 240 2.37 12.32 -10.40
CA LEU A 240 1.81 13.64 -10.13
C LEU A 240 2.47 14.26 -8.90
N ILE A 241 2.63 13.49 -7.82
CA ILE A 241 3.30 13.95 -6.59
C ILE A 241 4.79 14.21 -6.83
N GLU A 242 5.49 13.33 -7.55
CA GLU A 242 6.91 13.50 -7.88
C GLU A 242 7.15 14.75 -8.73
N SER A 243 6.17 15.19 -9.52
CA SER A 243 6.27 16.44 -10.28
C SER A 243 6.50 17.67 -9.38
N LEU A 244 6.15 17.61 -8.09
CA LEU A 244 6.43 18.66 -7.11
C LEU A 244 7.94 18.94 -6.96
N PHE A 245 8.83 17.97 -7.20
CA PHE A 245 10.27 18.20 -7.14
C PHE A 245 10.78 19.11 -8.25
N SER A 246 10.23 18.98 -9.47
CA SER A 246 10.56 19.89 -10.58
C SER A 246 10.12 21.34 -10.30
N LYS A 247 9.30 21.50 -9.27
CA LYS A 247 8.63 22.74 -8.85
C LYS A 247 8.97 23.11 -7.40
N LYS A 248 10.10 22.61 -6.90
CA LYS A 248 10.59 22.84 -5.54
C LYS A 248 10.94 24.31 -5.30
N ILE A 249 10.67 24.82 -4.10
CA ILE A 249 11.05 26.18 -3.73
C ILE A 249 12.57 26.24 -3.45
N PRO A 250 13.30 27.29 -3.89
CA PRO A 250 14.76 27.39 -3.76
C PRO A 250 15.33 27.34 -2.33
N SER A 251 14.50 27.52 -1.30
CA SER A 251 14.91 27.62 0.10
C SER A 251 15.30 26.27 0.75
N MET A 252 14.89 25.15 0.17
CA MET A 252 15.13 23.84 0.77
C MET A 252 16.54 23.34 0.44
N LYS A 253 17.42 23.37 1.45
CA LYS A 253 18.77 22.84 1.38
C LYS A 253 18.72 21.32 1.34
N SER A 254 19.42 20.74 0.38
CA SER A 254 19.56 19.30 0.27
C SER A 254 20.96 18.83 0.70
N ASP A 255 21.44 19.33 1.84
CA ASP A 255 22.77 18.95 2.37
C ASP A 255 22.63 17.75 3.31
N LEU A 256 23.39 16.69 3.04
CA LEU A 256 23.47 15.47 3.86
C LEU A 256 23.85 15.74 5.33
N LYS A 257 24.45 16.90 5.62
CA LYS A 257 24.73 17.35 6.99
C LYS A 257 23.48 17.37 7.88
N ILE A 258 22.29 17.56 7.30
CA ILE A 258 20.99 17.49 7.98
C ILE A 258 20.78 16.10 8.63
N LEU A 259 21.36 15.05 8.03
CA LEU A 259 21.23 13.67 8.51
C LEU A 259 22.27 13.31 9.57
N LYS A 260 23.12 14.26 9.98
CA LYS A 260 24.34 14.02 10.78
C LYS A 260 25.28 12.99 10.14
N MET A 261 25.11 12.72 8.84
CA MET A 261 25.92 11.80 8.07
C MET A 261 26.87 12.62 7.20
N SER A 262 28.18 12.34 7.29
CA SER A 262 29.18 13.01 6.45
C SER A 262 29.10 12.61 4.98
N LYS A 263 28.57 11.40 4.72
CA LYS A 263 28.33 10.83 3.39
C LYS A 263 27.32 9.69 3.47
N ILE A 264 26.69 9.39 2.34
CA ILE A 264 25.93 8.15 2.11
C ILE A 264 26.64 7.42 0.98
N ASP A 265 26.94 6.14 1.20
CA ASP A 265 27.67 5.30 0.24
C ASP A 265 26.71 4.44 -0.60
N LYS A 266 25.55 4.05 -0.05
CA LYS A 266 24.54 3.23 -0.73
C LYS A 266 23.14 3.54 -0.21
N VAL A 267 22.12 3.42 -1.06
CA VAL A 267 20.71 3.56 -0.67
C VAL A 267 19.88 2.38 -1.16
N PHE A 268 19.08 1.82 -0.26
CA PHE A 268 17.99 0.91 -0.58
C PHE A 268 16.66 1.60 -0.32
N SER A 269 15.75 1.57 -1.29
CA SER A 269 14.45 2.21 -1.21
C SER A 269 13.34 1.19 -1.27
N PHE A 270 12.49 1.21 -0.24
CA PHE A 270 11.17 0.58 -0.22
C PHE A 270 10.09 1.52 -0.78
N ASN A 271 10.44 2.79 -1.06
CA ASN A 271 9.55 3.75 -1.72
C ASN A 271 9.57 3.54 -3.22
N TYR A 272 8.43 3.79 -3.85
CA TYR A 272 8.31 3.77 -5.30
C TYR A 272 8.81 5.07 -5.96
N THR A 273 8.93 6.16 -5.20
CA THR A 273 9.29 7.52 -5.68
C THR A 273 10.80 7.77 -5.63
N SER A 274 11.29 8.68 -6.48
CA SER A 274 12.69 9.12 -6.49
C SER A 274 13.01 10.23 -5.48
N THR A 275 12.33 10.29 -4.33
CA THR A 275 12.51 11.38 -3.35
C THR A 275 13.97 11.57 -2.93
N PHE A 276 14.67 10.46 -2.65
CA PHE A 276 16.09 10.55 -2.30
C PHE A 276 16.93 11.11 -3.45
N GLU A 277 16.72 10.64 -4.68
CA GLU A 277 17.49 11.09 -5.86
C GLU A 277 17.26 12.58 -6.14
N HIS A 278 16.01 13.04 -6.05
CA HIS A 278 15.66 14.45 -6.30
C HIS A 278 16.21 15.41 -5.25
N LEU A 279 16.27 14.96 -4.00
CA LEU A 279 16.74 15.81 -2.91
C LEU A 279 18.24 15.67 -2.73
N TYR A 280 18.74 14.45 -2.54
CA TYR A 280 20.09 14.18 -2.05
C TYR A 280 20.95 13.41 -3.04
N GLY A 281 20.55 13.23 -4.30
CA GLY A 281 21.13 12.31 -5.29
C GLY A 281 22.64 12.39 -5.49
N THR A 282 23.40 11.80 -4.56
CA THR A 282 24.86 11.69 -4.58
C THR A 282 25.32 10.27 -4.93
N VAL A 283 24.43 9.29 -4.84
CA VAL A 283 24.69 7.86 -5.07
C VAL A 283 23.47 7.20 -5.72
N GLY A 284 23.66 6.05 -6.35
CA GLY A 284 22.56 5.25 -6.90
C GLY A 284 21.65 4.67 -5.81
N VAL A 285 20.38 4.47 -6.18
CA VAL A 285 19.33 3.92 -5.30
C VAL A 285 18.84 2.60 -5.87
N ASP A 286 18.84 1.56 -5.03
CA ASP A 286 18.28 0.25 -5.36
C ASP A 286 16.82 0.19 -4.86
N PHE A 287 15.87 0.01 -5.78
CA PHE A 287 14.43 0.02 -5.49
C PHE A 287 13.92 -1.40 -5.26
N LEU A 288 13.62 -1.75 -4.01
CA LEU A 288 13.28 -3.12 -3.59
C LEU A 288 11.84 -3.52 -3.90
N HIS A 289 10.93 -2.54 -3.99
CA HIS A 289 9.51 -2.74 -4.33
C HIS A 289 9.15 -2.20 -5.73
N GLY A 290 10.15 -1.99 -6.57
CA GLY A 290 9.99 -1.32 -7.85
C GLY A 290 9.94 0.20 -7.73
N LYS A 291 9.85 0.86 -8.88
CA LYS A 291 9.93 2.30 -9.05
C LYS A 291 8.83 2.76 -9.98
N ILE A 292 8.28 3.94 -9.72
CA ILE A 292 7.31 4.55 -10.63
C ILE A 292 7.95 4.83 -12.00
N SER A 293 7.18 4.65 -13.06
CA SER A 293 7.64 4.91 -14.43
C SER A 293 6.62 5.69 -15.25
N LYS A 294 7.13 6.61 -16.06
CA LYS A 294 6.34 7.31 -17.09
C LYS A 294 5.97 6.38 -18.25
N ASN A 295 6.73 5.31 -18.46
CA ASN A 295 6.38 4.26 -19.41
C ASN A 295 5.48 3.24 -18.71
N LYS A 296 4.23 3.12 -19.16
CA LYS A 296 3.24 2.19 -18.58
C LYS A 296 3.67 0.73 -18.65
N GLU A 297 4.50 0.37 -19.62
CA GLU A 297 5.02 -0.99 -19.79
C GLU A 297 6.16 -1.33 -18.80
N GLU A 298 6.74 -0.33 -18.14
CA GLU A 298 7.85 -0.48 -17.19
C GLU A 298 7.40 -0.32 -15.72
N VAL A 299 6.10 -0.18 -15.46
CA VAL A 299 5.57 -0.05 -14.10
C VAL A 299 5.76 -1.37 -13.36
N ASN A 300 6.66 -1.39 -12.37
CA ASN A 300 7.03 -2.59 -11.61
C ASN A 300 6.72 -2.51 -10.11
N ILE A 301 5.71 -1.73 -9.73
CA ILE A 301 5.25 -1.59 -8.33
C ILE A 301 4.86 -2.96 -7.76
N VAL A 302 5.45 -3.33 -6.63
CA VAL A 302 5.15 -4.56 -5.88
C VAL A 302 4.14 -4.27 -4.77
N LEU A 303 2.91 -4.78 -4.92
CA LEU A 303 1.79 -4.63 -3.95
C LEU A 303 1.21 -6.00 -3.51
N GLY A 304 2.05 -7.04 -3.55
CA GLY A 304 1.63 -8.40 -3.24
C GLY A 304 1.57 -8.71 -1.75
N VAL A 305 1.01 -9.88 -1.43
CA VAL A 305 1.04 -10.47 -0.08
C VAL A 305 2.25 -11.39 0.07
N SER A 306 2.74 -11.55 1.30
CA SER A 306 3.90 -12.43 1.57
C SER A 306 3.59 -13.91 1.32
N GLU A 307 2.41 -14.36 1.75
CA GLU A 307 1.95 -15.73 1.56
C GLU A 307 0.44 -15.78 1.28
N LEU A 308 0.03 -16.80 0.52
CA LEU A 308 -1.37 -17.21 0.42
C LEU A 308 -1.62 -18.34 1.40
N ASP A 309 -2.80 -18.37 2.01
CA ASP A 309 -3.18 -19.47 2.89
C ASP A 309 -3.15 -20.79 2.11
N LYS A 310 -2.34 -21.74 2.60
CA LYS A 310 -1.71 -22.78 1.77
C LYS A 310 -2.77 -23.70 1.14
N HIS A 311 -2.67 -23.87 -0.19
CA HIS A 311 -3.29 -24.89 -1.05
C HIS A 311 -4.61 -24.59 -1.81
N SER A 312 -5.35 -23.52 -1.52
CA SER A 312 -6.64 -23.30 -2.20
C SER A 312 -6.54 -22.50 -3.51
N LEU A 313 -5.83 -21.36 -3.50
CA LEU A 313 -5.81 -20.43 -4.64
C LEU A 313 -4.68 -20.70 -5.65
N MET A 314 -3.57 -21.28 -5.20
CA MET A 314 -2.40 -21.54 -6.05
C MET A 314 -2.70 -22.46 -7.23
N LYS A 315 -3.58 -23.46 -7.02
CA LYS A 315 -4.05 -24.35 -8.10
C LYS A 315 -4.85 -23.64 -9.19
N TYR A 316 -5.22 -22.37 -8.98
CA TYR A 316 -5.96 -21.54 -9.93
C TYR A 316 -5.14 -20.37 -10.48
N GLY A 317 -3.83 -20.31 -10.21
CA GLY A 317 -2.94 -19.33 -10.86
C GLY A 317 -2.76 -18.01 -10.12
N PHE A 318 -3.23 -17.85 -8.88
CA PHE A 318 -3.13 -16.61 -8.08
C PHE A 318 -1.70 -16.19 -7.66
N TYR A 319 -0.67 -16.72 -8.31
CA TYR A 319 0.72 -16.38 -8.04
C TYR A 319 1.00 -14.88 -8.22
N GLY A 320 0.29 -14.20 -9.14
CA GLY A 320 0.45 -12.76 -9.39
C GLY A 320 0.12 -11.83 -8.22
N PHE A 321 -0.49 -12.36 -7.15
CA PHE A 321 -0.73 -11.63 -5.90
C PHE A 321 0.37 -11.82 -4.85
N LEU A 322 1.37 -12.68 -5.09
CA LEU A 322 2.48 -12.91 -4.17
C LEU A 322 3.63 -11.93 -4.45
N LYS A 323 4.18 -11.31 -3.40
CA LYS A 323 5.32 -10.37 -3.53
C LYS A 323 6.49 -11.00 -4.29
N TYR A 324 6.90 -12.23 -3.91
CA TYR A 324 8.05 -12.88 -4.56
C TYR A 324 7.83 -13.12 -6.06
N HIS A 325 6.59 -13.46 -6.47
CA HIS A 325 6.28 -13.68 -7.87
C HIS A 325 6.32 -12.38 -8.65
N GLN A 326 5.73 -11.30 -8.11
CA GLN A 326 5.82 -9.97 -8.71
C GLN A 326 7.28 -9.51 -8.86
N LYS A 327 8.12 -9.76 -7.84
CA LYS A 327 9.54 -9.40 -7.86
C LYS A 327 10.31 -10.14 -8.95
N LEU A 328 10.11 -11.45 -9.05
CA LEU A 328 10.72 -12.29 -10.09
C LEU A 328 10.24 -11.93 -11.50
N LEU A 329 8.96 -11.58 -11.66
CA LEU A 329 8.40 -11.19 -12.95
C LEU A 329 8.93 -9.85 -13.44
N ASN A 330 9.15 -8.91 -12.51
CA ASN A 330 9.51 -7.53 -12.81
C ASN A 330 11.01 -7.26 -12.70
N ASP A 331 11.84 -8.29 -12.50
CA ASP A 331 13.29 -8.19 -12.26
C ASP A 331 13.65 -7.15 -11.18
N THR A 332 12.78 -6.95 -10.18
CA THR A 332 13.05 -6.02 -9.06
C THR A 332 13.93 -6.70 -8.04
N ASP A 333 14.92 -5.96 -7.55
CA ASP A 333 16.09 -6.44 -6.80
C ASP A 333 15.79 -7.55 -5.77
N TYR A 334 16.17 -8.78 -6.13
CA TYR A 334 16.12 -9.98 -5.30
C TYR A 334 17.45 -10.26 -4.58
N LEU A 335 18.45 -9.37 -4.73
CA LEU A 335 19.80 -9.53 -4.19
C LEU A 335 20.04 -8.66 -2.95
N PHE A 336 19.00 -8.13 -2.31
CA PHE A 336 19.16 -7.34 -1.09
C PHE A 336 19.97 -8.10 -0.06
N LEU A 337 21.17 -7.59 0.24
CA LEU A 337 22.11 -8.20 1.17
C LEU A 337 22.32 -9.73 0.94
N ASP A 338 22.26 -10.16 -0.32
CA ASP A 338 22.60 -11.53 -0.69
C ASP A 338 24.12 -11.77 -0.58
N ASP A 339 24.51 -12.99 -0.24
CA ASP A 339 25.92 -13.40 -0.03
C ASP A 339 26.80 -13.15 -1.28
N SER A 340 26.20 -13.08 -2.47
CA SER A 340 26.91 -12.77 -3.71
C SER A 340 27.18 -11.28 -3.92
N THR A 341 26.56 -10.39 -3.15
CA THR A 341 26.73 -8.93 -3.31
C THR A 341 28.09 -8.46 -2.81
N GLU A 342 28.66 -7.45 -3.51
CA GLU A 342 29.93 -6.83 -3.12
C GLU A 342 29.89 -6.29 -1.68
N LEU A 343 28.77 -5.72 -1.26
CA LEU A 343 28.58 -5.20 0.09
C LEU A 343 28.71 -6.30 1.16
N VAL A 344 28.05 -7.44 0.96
CA VAL A 344 28.09 -8.55 1.92
C VAL A 344 29.47 -9.20 1.94
N GLN A 345 30.10 -9.36 0.77
CA GLN A 345 31.48 -9.83 0.67
C GLN A 345 32.45 -8.90 1.40
N GLU A 346 32.30 -7.58 1.29
CA GLU A 346 33.11 -6.59 2.01
C GLU A 346 32.91 -6.70 3.53
N ILE A 347 31.66 -6.86 3.99
CA ILE A 347 31.35 -7.04 5.41
C ILE A 347 32.10 -8.25 5.98
N PHE A 348 31.99 -9.42 5.35
CA PHE A 348 32.59 -10.64 5.89
C PHE A 348 34.10 -10.74 5.67
N SER A 349 34.65 -10.17 4.59
CA SER A 349 36.11 -10.14 4.37
C SER A 349 36.84 -9.14 5.26
N SER A 350 36.19 -8.03 5.63
CA SER A 350 36.74 -7.05 6.58
C SER A 350 36.86 -7.58 8.02
N SER A 351 36.19 -8.70 8.33
CA SER A 351 36.28 -9.34 9.64
C SER A 351 37.52 -10.23 9.84
N ASP A 352 38.09 -10.72 8.74
CA ASP A 352 39.26 -11.63 8.76
C ASP A 352 40.59 -10.87 8.89
N TYR A 353 40.60 -9.60 8.48
CA TYR A 353 41.73 -8.70 8.65
C TYR A 353 41.48 -7.78 9.84
N LEU A 354 42.48 -7.68 10.73
CA LEU A 354 42.55 -6.77 11.88
C LEU A 354 42.51 -5.27 11.50
N ASP A 355 41.90 -4.89 10.37
CA ASP A 355 41.76 -3.51 9.94
C ASP A 355 40.63 -2.83 10.74
N LEU A 356 41.03 -2.42 11.93
CA LEU A 356 40.31 -1.57 12.87
C LEU A 356 39.91 -0.25 12.18
N GLY A 357 38.67 -0.10 11.73
CA GLY A 357 38.15 1.25 11.50
C GLY A 357 36.79 1.44 10.86
N THR A 358 36.33 0.52 10.00
CA THR A 358 35.16 0.81 9.16
C THR A 358 33.91 0.13 9.70
N ASN A 359 33.06 0.90 10.41
CA ASN A 359 31.71 0.45 10.72
C ASN A 359 30.83 0.47 9.45
N PHE A 360 29.97 -0.54 9.29
CA PHE A 360 28.87 -0.56 8.33
C PHE A 360 27.60 -0.08 9.04
N ASN A 361 27.27 1.19 8.87
CA ASN A 361 26.12 1.82 9.53
C ASN A 361 24.92 1.78 8.60
N PHE A 362 23.89 1.01 8.96
CA PHE A 362 22.60 0.98 8.30
C PHE A 362 21.64 1.92 9.02
N TYR A 363 21.22 2.97 8.32
CA TYR A 363 20.23 3.92 8.80
C TYR A 363 18.87 3.56 8.21
N ILE A 364 17.90 3.22 9.05
CA ILE A 364 16.55 2.89 8.61
C ILE A 364 15.68 4.12 8.88
N TRP A 365 15.17 4.75 7.82
CA TRP A 365 14.33 5.94 7.93
C TRP A 365 12.98 5.74 7.29
N GLY A 366 11.95 5.75 8.13
CA GLY A 366 10.56 5.77 7.65
C GLY A 366 10.07 4.43 7.09
N HIS A 367 10.85 3.37 7.28
CA HIS A 367 10.40 2.00 7.09
C HIS A 367 9.59 1.54 8.32
N SER A 368 8.50 0.81 8.11
CA SER A 368 7.61 0.30 9.17
C SER A 368 8.22 -0.83 10.00
N LEU A 369 9.20 -1.52 9.42
CA LEU A 369 9.82 -2.74 9.97
C LEU A 369 8.77 -3.84 10.22
N ASP A 370 7.69 -3.86 9.45
CA ASP A 370 6.59 -4.80 9.62
C ASP A 370 6.85 -6.17 8.98
N SER A 371 5.97 -7.13 9.27
CA SER A 371 6.07 -8.51 8.80
C SER A 371 5.87 -8.67 7.30
N SER A 372 5.38 -7.65 6.58
CA SER A 372 5.28 -7.72 5.12
C SER A 372 6.67 -7.74 4.47
N ASP A 373 7.69 -7.20 5.14
CA ASP A 373 9.09 -7.13 4.69
C ASP A 373 10.03 -7.93 5.61
N GLU A 374 9.48 -8.94 6.30
CA GLU A 374 10.15 -9.81 7.26
C GLU A 374 11.47 -10.39 6.73
N GLN A 375 11.51 -10.82 5.47
CA GLN A 375 12.69 -11.43 4.86
C GLN A 375 13.89 -10.46 4.85
N TYR A 376 13.69 -9.23 4.38
CA TYR A 376 14.75 -8.21 4.34
C TYR A 376 15.24 -7.84 5.73
N ILE A 377 14.33 -7.79 6.70
CA ILE A 377 14.67 -7.55 8.10
C ILE A 377 15.52 -8.71 8.63
N LYS A 378 15.17 -9.96 8.34
CA LYS A 378 15.97 -11.12 8.75
C LYS A 378 17.36 -11.13 8.14
N GLU A 379 17.49 -10.80 6.85
CA GLU A 379 18.78 -10.69 6.13
C GLU A 379 19.68 -9.62 6.75
N LEU A 380 19.17 -8.40 6.99
CA LEU A 380 19.93 -7.34 7.66
C LEU A 380 20.41 -7.75 9.05
N PHE A 381 19.51 -8.34 9.85
CA PHE A 381 19.82 -8.75 11.22
C PHE A 381 20.52 -10.11 11.30
N SER A 382 20.83 -10.77 10.19
CA SER A 382 21.74 -11.94 10.16
C SER A 382 23.21 -11.56 9.99
N LEU A 383 23.51 -10.32 9.59
CA LEU A 383 24.88 -9.87 9.37
C LEU A 383 25.74 -9.89 10.64
N ASN A 384 25.15 -9.65 11.82
CA ASN A 384 25.82 -9.96 13.09
C ASN A 384 25.19 -11.21 13.73
N THR A 385 26.04 -12.17 14.09
CA THR A 385 25.64 -13.38 14.81
C THR A 385 26.28 -13.38 16.19
N ASP A 386 27.16 -14.33 16.50
CA ASP A 386 28.00 -14.33 17.71
C ASP A 386 29.28 -13.50 17.52
N VAL A 387 29.66 -13.28 16.27
CA VAL A 387 30.79 -12.44 15.88
C VAL A 387 30.28 -11.05 15.49
N ASP A 388 30.98 -10.01 15.94
CA ASP A 388 30.72 -8.63 15.55
C ASP A 388 31.35 -8.37 14.17
N GLN A 389 30.51 -8.22 13.15
CA GLN A 389 30.92 -7.92 11.77
C GLN A 389 31.02 -6.41 11.52
N ASN A 390 31.13 -5.60 12.57
CA ASN A 390 31.12 -4.13 12.53
C ASN A 390 29.84 -3.52 11.94
N VAL A 391 28.75 -4.29 11.89
CA VAL A 391 27.43 -3.82 11.42
C VAL A 391 26.69 -3.12 12.55
N ARG A 392 26.18 -1.91 12.29
CA ARG A 392 25.38 -1.11 13.22
C ARG A 392 24.10 -0.69 12.54
N VAL A 393 22.95 -0.94 13.17
CA VAL A 393 21.63 -0.55 12.69
C VAL A 393 21.10 0.59 13.56
N ILE A 394 20.75 1.69 12.91
CA ILE A 394 20.19 2.90 13.53
C ILE A 394 18.80 3.10 12.94
N VAL A 395 17.77 2.87 13.73
CA VAL A 395 16.37 3.11 13.34
C VAL A 395 15.99 4.54 13.71
N LEU A 396 15.64 5.34 12.72
CA LEU A 396 15.16 6.70 12.90
C LEU A 396 13.63 6.68 13.13
N TYR A 397 13.17 7.29 14.22
CA TYR A 397 11.74 7.39 14.56
C TYR A 397 11.25 8.84 14.69
N PHE A 398 10.02 9.12 14.25
CA PHE A 398 9.46 10.48 14.28
C PHE A 398 8.81 10.85 15.62
N ASN A 399 8.27 9.87 16.36
CA ASN A 399 7.72 10.08 17.70
C ASN A 399 7.84 8.80 18.55
N LYS A 400 7.44 8.89 19.83
CA LYS A 400 7.52 7.76 20.77
C LYS A 400 6.64 6.58 20.35
N GLN A 401 5.50 6.82 19.73
CA GLN A 401 4.60 5.76 19.26
C GLN A 401 5.26 4.96 18.13
N ALA A 402 5.81 5.65 17.13
CA ALA A 402 6.53 5.02 16.02
C ALA A 402 7.72 4.18 16.48
N LYS A 403 8.45 4.66 17.50
CA LYS A 403 9.52 3.90 18.14
C LYS A 403 8.98 2.61 18.78
N PHE A 404 7.86 2.71 19.50
CA PHE A 404 7.21 1.55 20.11
C PHE A 404 6.77 0.54 19.04
N ASP A 405 6.09 1.00 17.99
CA ASP A 405 5.60 0.15 16.90
C ASP A 405 6.76 -0.55 16.19
N SER A 406 7.81 0.18 15.85
CA SER A 406 9.02 -0.37 15.21
C SER A 406 9.70 -1.43 16.09
N LEU A 407 9.78 -1.19 17.40
CA LEU A 407 10.37 -2.16 18.33
C LEU A 407 9.48 -3.40 18.50
N ALA A 408 8.15 -3.22 18.55
CA ALA A 408 7.20 -4.32 18.63
C ALA A 408 7.29 -5.22 17.39
N ASN A 409 7.36 -4.63 16.19
CA ASN A 409 7.50 -5.40 14.95
C ASN A 409 8.83 -6.15 14.89
N LEU A 410 9.94 -5.52 15.31
CA LEU A 410 11.24 -6.22 15.40
C LEU A 410 11.19 -7.40 16.38
N LEU A 411 10.49 -7.26 17.51
CA LEU A 411 10.32 -8.35 18.48
C LEU A 411 9.48 -9.51 17.92
N ASP A 412 8.45 -9.20 17.13
CA ASP A 412 7.61 -10.19 16.46
C ASP A 412 8.41 -11.00 15.43
N ILE A 413 9.26 -10.32 14.64
CA ILE A 413 10.02 -10.92 13.55
C ILE A 413 11.29 -11.64 14.00
N LEU A 414 12.05 -11.04 14.92
CA LEU A 414 13.39 -11.50 15.32
C LEU A 414 13.41 -12.23 16.66
N GLU A 415 12.29 -12.23 17.38
CA GLU A 415 12.17 -12.72 18.75
C GLU A 415 12.98 -11.89 19.77
N LYS A 416 12.60 -12.04 21.04
CA LYS A 416 13.12 -11.24 22.16
C LYS A 416 14.64 -11.38 22.32
N GLU A 417 15.14 -12.61 22.29
CA GLU A 417 16.55 -12.94 22.56
C GLU A 417 17.49 -12.22 21.59
N LYS A 418 17.13 -12.18 20.31
CA LYS A 418 17.94 -11.55 19.26
C LYS A 418 17.95 -10.03 19.40
N VAL A 419 16.77 -9.41 19.58
CA VAL A 419 16.66 -7.95 19.74
C VAL A 419 17.42 -7.49 20.98
N GLU A 420 17.26 -8.16 22.13
CA GLU A 420 17.99 -7.82 23.35
C GLU A 420 19.50 -7.93 23.17
N LYS A 421 19.99 -8.98 22.49
CA LYS A 421 21.42 -9.16 22.21
C LYS A 421 21.96 -7.99 21.39
N TRP A 422 21.28 -7.63 20.30
CA TRP A 422 21.67 -6.52 19.43
C TRP A 422 21.70 -5.17 20.17
N MET A 423 20.71 -4.90 21.02
CA MET A 423 20.69 -3.69 21.84
C MET A 423 21.79 -3.67 22.92
N LYS A 424 21.99 -4.79 23.65
CA LYS A 424 23.03 -4.90 24.70
C LYS A 424 24.45 -4.73 24.14
N LYS A 425 24.69 -5.20 22.92
CA LYS A 425 25.96 -5.02 22.20
C LYS A 425 26.11 -3.65 21.55
N GLY A 426 25.06 -2.83 21.56
CA GLY A 426 25.04 -1.53 20.89
C GLY A 426 25.00 -1.60 19.36
N TRP A 427 24.67 -2.77 18.81
CA TRP A 427 24.52 -3.02 17.37
C TRP A 427 23.21 -2.44 16.84
N LEU A 428 22.16 -2.39 17.65
CA LEU A 428 20.88 -1.76 17.32
C LEU A 428 20.66 -0.52 18.20
N LYS A 429 20.31 0.61 17.59
CA LYS A 429 19.95 1.86 18.27
C LYS A 429 18.73 2.51 17.62
N PHE A 430 18.05 3.33 18.41
CA PHE A 430 16.93 4.16 17.96
C PHE A 430 17.28 5.62 18.19
N GLU A 431 17.15 6.44 17.15
CA GLU A 431 17.39 7.89 17.19
C GLU A 431 16.20 8.67 16.63
N GLU A 432 16.01 9.91 17.08
CA GLU A 432 14.93 10.76 16.55
C GLU A 432 15.22 11.18 15.11
N ASN A 433 14.18 11.19 14.28
CA ASN A 433 14.26 11.68 12.90
C ASN A 433 14.71 13.15 12.88
N PRO A 434 15.51 13.55 11.87
CA PRO A 434 15.72 14.96 11.58
C PRO A 434 14.39 15.65 11.23
N ASP A 435 14.11 16.78 11.86
CA ASP A 435 12.98 17.66 11.51
C ASP A 435 13.38 18.51 10.29
N ILE A 436 12.97 18.07 9.10
CA ILE A 436 13.38 18.69 7.83
C ILE A 436 12.86 20.11 7.68
N ALA A 437 11.63 20.40 8.13
CA ALA A 437 11.07 21.74 8.09
C ALA A 437 11.90 22.69 8.96
N LYS A 438 12.12 22.30 10.23
CA LYS A 438 12.89 23.10 11.18
C LYS A 438 14.34 23.29 10.75
N LEU A 439 15.00 22.25 10.23
CA LEU A 439 16.39 22.31 9.78
C LEU A 439 16.57 23.22 8.56
N ASN A 440 15.52 23.41 7.76
CA ASN A 440 15.50 24.33 6.64
C ASN A 440 14.92 25.72 6.96
N GLY A 441 14.46 25.94 8.21
CA GLY A 441 13.80 27.19 8.59
C GLY A 441 12.49 27.44 7.82
N ILE A 442 11.77 26.36 7.51
CA ILE A 442 10.51 26.40 6.76
C ILE A 442 9.38 26.54 7.77
N GLU A 443 8.70 27.67 7.71
CA GLU A 443 7.49 27.92 8.50
C GLU A 443 6.25 27.39 7.76
N PRO A 444 5.25 26.85 8.48
CA PRO A 444 3.99 26.42 7.87
C PRO A 444 3.25 27.61 7.24
N VAL A 445 2.59 27.39 6.10
CA VAL A 445 1.69 28.39 5.50
C VAL A 445 0.24 28.19 5.94
N GLU A 446 -0.55 29.26 5.85
CA GLU A 446 -1.99 29.19 6.11
C GLU A 446 -2.71 28.40 5.00
N LEU A 447 -3.56 27.45 5.39
CA LEU A 447 -4.37 26.68 4.45
C LEU A 447 -5.74 27.32 4.20
N PRO A 448 -6.22 27.36 2.95
CA PRO A 448 -7.57 27.84 2.66
C PRO A 448 -8.62 26.94 3.33
N LYS A 449 -9.74 27.52 3.76
CA LYS A 449 -10.94 26.74 4.09
C LYS A 449 -11.68 26.43 2.80
N ILE A 450 -11.74 25.15 2.45
CA ILE A 450 -12.56 24.69 1.33
C ILE A 450 -13.92 24.30 1.90
N SER A 451 -14.97 25.01 1.50
CA SER A 451 -16.34 24.62 1.86
C SER A 451 -16.62 23.23 1.30
N ALA A 452 -17.11 22.32 2.14
CA ALA A 452 -17.60 21.02 1.69
C ALA A 452 -18.70 21.26 0.65
N SER A 453 -18.40 20.93 -0.61
CA SER A 453 -19.38 20.89 -1.69
C SER A 453 -20.18 19.62 -1.62
#